data_AF-A0A968WKM2-F1
#
_entry.id   AF-A0A968WKM2-F1
#
_cell.length_a   1.000
_cell.length_b   1.000
_cell.length_c   1.000
_cell.angle_alpha   90.00
_cell.angle_beta   90.00
_cell.angle_gamma   90.00
#
_symmetry.space_group_name_H-M   'P 1'
#
loop_
_entity.id
_entity.type
_entity.pdbx_description
1 polymer ?
#
loop_
_entity_poly.entity_id
_entity_poly.type
_entity_poly.pdbx_seq_one_letter_code
_entity_poly.pdbx_strand_id
1 'polypeptide(L)'
;MPKLGLMLCFAILGLVACQPTKPVPNSVMQKAEAYLRSQLKLTSKITVTAEAQTAQSINQDDLCQTIEPTQAGFEIILVAEGSRYTLHSDRGGSNMEICTAQDAEADTFAKYTGAGYTVKYPQSWQVIDEGLESSGANRVHFMPPDRTQGYFVVERSPSRLATKLTSTKNFKNFKEEEFDAKPLGAVSGKKQEYIELVVEKSGQQKEWQVKVLLLKNENFVYRVGLFYSEDGKPLEQDFEQFTREFRLIK
;
A
#
# COMPACT_ATOMS: atom_id res chain seq x y z
N MET A 1 -32.44 -18.40 54.24
CA MET A 1 -31.78 -19.63 53.73
C MET A 1 -32.37 -19.98 52.36
N PRO A 2 -31.60 -20.59 51.44
CA PRO A 2 -31.28 -20.01 50.12
C PRO A 2 -31.81 -20.82 48.91
N LYS A 3 -31.68 -20.27 47.69
CA LYS A 3 -30.85 -20.87 46.62
C LYS A 3 -30.69 -19.95 45.39
N LEU A 4 -29.43 -19.61 45.15
CA LEU A 4 -28.86 -19.10 43.91
C LEU A 4 -29.09 -20.10 42.78
N GLY A 5 -29.52 -19.62 41.60
CA GLY A 5 -29.56 -20.36 40.34
C GLY A 5 -28.91 -19.54 39.24
N LEU A 6 -27.62 -19.80 39.03
CA LEU A 6 -26.78 -19.31 37.95
C LEU A 6 -27.23 -19.96 36.62
N MET A 7 -27.48 -19.19 35.55
CA MET A 7 -27.32 -19.74 34.19
C MET A 7 -26.89 -18.67 33.19
N LEU A 8 -25.82 -19.03 32.48
CA LEU A 8 -24.99 -18.28 31.55
C LEU A 8 -25.54 -18.24 30.12
N CYS A 9 -25.10 -17.21 29.39
CA CYS A 9 -24.83 -17.13 27.93
C CYS A 9 -26.01 -17.28 26.97
N PHE A 10 -26.15 -16.48 25.91
CA PHE A 10 -25.12 -16.17 24.90
C PHE A 10 -25.17 -14.70 24.44
N ALA A 11 -24.05 -14.00 24.55
CA ALA A 11 -23.77 -12.85 23.71
C ALA A 11 -23.24 -13.40 22.37
N ILE A 12 -24.02 -13.24 21.30
CA ILE A 12 -23.57 -13.49 19.94
C ILE A 12 -22.60 -12.36 19.59
N LEU A 13 -21.31 -12.60 19.84
CA LEU A 13 -20.23 -11.84 19.21
C LEU A 13 -20.25 -12.19 17.73
N GLY A 14 -20.94 -11.37 16.94
CA GLY A 14 -20.81 -11.37 15.50
C GLY A 14 -19.36 -11.08 15.14
N LEU A 15 -18.63 -12.15 14.84
CA LEU A 15 -17.36 -12.10 14.13
C LEU A 15 -17.64 -11.47 12.76
N VAL A 16 -17.45 -10.15 12.64
CA VAL A 16 -17.19 -9.54 11.34
C VAL A 16 -15.79 -10.02 10.93
N ALA A 17 -15.73 -11.25 10.44
CA ALA A 17 -14.60 -11.72 9.69
C ALA A 17 -14.53 -10.81 8.45
N CYS A 18 -13.55 -9.89 8.42
CA CYS A 18 -13.09 -9.31 7.17
C CYS A 18 -12.64 -10.48 6.29
N GLN A 19 -13.55 -10.99 5.45
CA GLN A 19 -13.18 -11.94 4.43
C GLN A 19 -12.20 -11.22 3.50
N PRO A 20 -11.05 -11.84 3.17
CA PRO A 20 -10.16 -11.29 2.16
C PRO A 20 -10.97 -11.15 0.87
N THR A 21 -11.12 -9.91 0.40
CA THR A 21 -11.75 -9.61 -0.89
C THR A 21 -11.03 -10.44 -1.95
N LYS A 22 -11.75 -11.36 -2.60
CA LYS A 22 -11.16 -12.13 -3.69
C LYS A 22 -10.74 -11.14 -4.77
N PRO A 23 -9.48 -11.17 -5.22
CA PRO A 23 -9.01 -10.25 -6.25
C PRO A 23 -9.83 -10.45 -7.52
N VAL A 24 -10.23 -9.33 -8.13
CA VAL A 24 -10.94 -9.35 -9.41
C VAL A 24 -10.01 -9.93 -10.47
N PRO A 25 -10.46 -10.91 -11.29
CA PRO A 25 -9.60 -11.51 -12.30
C PRO A 25 -9.09 -10.48 -13.30
N ASN A 26 -7.82 -10.57 -13.69
CA ASN A 26 -7.21 -9.66 -14.68
C ASN A 26 -7.98 -9.61 -16.01
N SER A 27 -8.61 -10.71 -16.42
CA SER A 27 -9.45 -10.75 -17.62
C SER A 27 -10.69 -9.84 -17.50
N VAL A 28 -11.28 -9.73 -16.32
CA VAL A 28 -12.41 -8.82 -16.06
C VAL A 28 -11.92 -7.37 -16.07
N MET A 29 -10.76 -7.10 -15.46
CA MET A 29 -10.15 -5.76 -15.47
C MET A 29 -9.83 -5.27 -16.89
N GLN A 30 -9.28 -6.13 -17.74
CA GLN A 30 -9.02 -5.79 -19.15
C GLN A 30 -10.31 -5.49 -19.92
N LYS A 31 -11.39 -6.25 -19.67
CA LYS A 31 -12.70 -5.97 -20.27
C LYS A 31 -13.29 -4.67 -19.76
N ALA A 32 -13.14 -4.35 -18.48
CA ALA A 32 -13.61 -3.10 -17.89
C ALA A 32 -12.90 -1.88 -18.48
N GLU A 33 -11.57 -1.95 -18.63
CA GLU A 33 -10.80 -0.91 -19.31
C GLU A 33 -11.25 -0.75 -20.77
N ALA A 34 -11.36 -1.85 -21.52
CA ALA A 34 -11.80 -1.82 -22.91
C ALA A 34 -13.22 -1.25 -23.07
N TYR A 35 -14.12 -1.64 -22.17
CA TYR A 35 -15.49 -1.13 -22.13
C TYR A 35 -15.51 0.37 -21.86
N LEU A 36 -14.80 0.85 -20.83
CA LEU A 36 -14.73 2.28 -20.51
C LEU A 36 -14.17 3.09 -21.69
N ARG A 37 -13.09 2.61 -22.31
CA ARG A 37 -12.50 3.24 -23.50
C ARG A 37 -13.50 3.33 -24.66
N SER A 38 -14.29 2.27 -24.86
CA SER A 38 -15.33 2.24 -25.90
C SER A 38 -16.46 3.24 -25.62
N GLN A 39 -16.98 3.27 -24.38
CA GLN A 39 -18.09 4.15 -24.01
C GLN A 39 -17.72 5.63 -24.11
N LEU A 40 -16.52 5.98 -23.66
CA LEU A 40 -16.04 7.35 -23.63
C LEU A 40 -15.22 7.76 -24.86
N LYS A 41 -15.05 6.85 -25.83
CA LYS A 41 -14.22 7.05 -27.04
C LYS A 41 -12.79 7.47 -26.73
N LEU A 42 -12.21 6.93 -25.65
CA LEU A 42 -10.86 7.26 -25.22
C LEU A 42 -9.83 6.69 -26.20
N THR A 43 -8.86 7.53 -26.60
CA THR A 43 -7.73 7.06 -27.40
C THR A 43 -6.79 6.17 -26.57
N SER A 44 -5.98 5.36 -27.24
CA SER A 44 -4.96 4.52 -26.58
C SER A 44 -3.88 5.32 -25.84
N LYS A 45 -3.78 6.63 -26.07
CA LYS A 45 -2.84 7.53 -25.39
C LYS A 45 -3.30 7.95 -24.00
N ILE A 46 -4.59 7.82 -23.71
CA ILE A 46 -5.16 8.17 -22.40
C ILE A 46 -4.91 6.98 -21.47
N THR A 47 -4.20 7.24 -20.37
CA THR A 47 -4.01 6.25 -19.31
C THR A 47 -5.33 6.01 -18.59
N VAL A 48 -5.71 4.75 -18.44
CA VAL A 48 -6.81 4.32 -17.57
C VAL A 48 -6.18 3.60 -16.39
N THR A 49 -6.47 4.04 -15.17
CA THR A 49 -5.94 3.44 -13.94
C THR A 49 -7.08 2.83 -13.14
N ALA A 50 -6.83 1.68 -12.49
CA ALA A 50 -7.75 1.12 -11.52
C ALA A 50 -7.42 1.65 -10.12
N GLU A 51 -8.41 2.23 -9.43
CA GLU A 51 -8.27 2.72 -8.06
C GLU A 51 -8.73 1.68 -7.03
N ALA A 52 -9.84 0.97 -7.31
CA ALA A 52 -10.38 -0.05 -6.42
C ALA A 52 -11.09 -1.15 -7.21
N GLN A 53 -11.13 -2.34 -6.62
CA GLN A 53 -11.80 -3.48 -7.20
C GLN A 53 -12.37 -4.36 -6.08
N THR A 54 -13.68 -4.59 -6.08
CA THR A 54 -14.37 -5.26 -4.97
C THR A 54 -15.28 -6.34 -5.51
N ALA A 55 -15.14 -7.56 -5.01
CA ALA A 55 -16.15 -8.60 -5.23
C ALA A 55 -17.38 -8.26 -4.40
N GLN A 56 -18.54 -8.15 -5.04
CA GLN A 56 -19.80 -7.81 -4.38
C GLN A 56 -20.96 -8.60 -4.98
N SER A 57 -22.10 -8.59 -4.29
CA SER A 57 -23.35 -9.06 -4.88
C SER A 57 -23.92 -7.96 -5.77
N ILE A 58 -24.40 -8.34 -6.95
CA ILE A 58 -25.06 -7.47 -7.94
C ILE A 58 -26.35 -8.12 -8.44
N ASN A 59 -27.27 -7.30 -8.93
CA ASN A 59 -28.38 -7.69 -9.77
C ASN A 59 -27.94 -7.65 -11.24
N GLN A 60 -28.05 -8.77 -11.98
CA GLN A 60 -27.60 -8.81 -13.38
C GLN A 60 -28.56 -8.12 -14.36
N ASP A 61 -29.83 -7.96 -13.97
CA ASP A 61 -30.83 -7.26 -14.78
C ASP A 61 -30.81 -5.75 -14.51
N ASP A 62 -30.13 -5.32 -13.44
CA ASP A 62 -29.94 -3.94 -13.01
C ASP A 62 -28.57 -3.78 -12.35
N LEU A 63 -27.54 -3.58 -13.18
CA LEU A 63 -26.17 -3.55 -12.71
C LEU A 63 -25.91 -2.39 -11.76
N CYS A 64 -26.63 -1.28 -11.85
CA CYS A 64 -26.47 -0.13 -10.97
C CYS A 64 -27.30 -0.20 -9.67
N GLN A 65 -27.86 -1.37 -9.36
CA GLN A 65 -28.39 -1.75 -8.04
C GLN A 65 -29.52 -0.84 -7.53
N THR A 66 -30.45 -0.44 -8.40
CA THR A 66 -31.74 0.11 -7.97
C THR A 66 -32.68 -0.98 -7.40
N ILE A 67 -32.36 -2.25 -7.68
CA ILE A 67 -33.01 -3.46 -7.16
C ILE A 67 -31.99 -4.28 -6.33
N GLU A 68 -32.48 -5.08 -5.38
CA GLU A 68 -31.66 -5.90 -4.49
C GLU A 68 -30.71 -6.85 -5.26
N PRO A 69 -29.43 -6.96 -4.85
CA PRO A 69 -28.45 -7.81 -5.50
C PRO A 69 -28.68 -9.30 -5.21
N THR A 70 -28.66 -10.13 -6.25
CA THR A 70 -29.01 -11.56 -6.15
C THR A 70 -27.85 -12.50 -6.50
N GLN A 71 -26.80 -12.00 -7.15
CA GLN A 71 -25.74 -12.84 -7.73
C GLN A 71 -24.35 -12.22 -7.52
N ALA A 72 -23.29 -13.03 -7.63
CA ALA A 72 -21.92 -12.54 -7.50
C ALA A 72 -21.47 -11.74 -8.73
N GLY A 73 -20.78 -10.63 -8.50
CA GLY A 73 -20.15 -9.79 -9.51
C GLY A 73 -19.06 -8.91 -8.92
N PHE A 74 -18.80 -7.78 -9.56
CA PHE A 74 -17.70 -6.87 -9.21
C PHE A 74 -18.11 -5.41 -9.27
N GLU A 75 -17.59 -4.63 -8.33
CA GLU A 75 -17.39 -3.19 -8.44
C GLU A 75 -15.96 -2.92 -8.93
N ILE A 76 -15.81 -2.04 -9.91
CA ILE A 76 -14.51 -1.65 -10.45
C ILE A 76 -14.49 -0.13 -10.57
N ILE A 77 -13.54 0.50 -9.89
CA ILE A 77 -13.34 1.95 -9.96
C ILE A 77 -12.16 2.23 -10.90
N LEU A 78 -12.44 2.92 -12.01
CA LEU A 78 -11.46 3.32 -13.01
C LEU A 78 -11.35 4.85 -13.08
N VAL A 79 -10.15 5.36 -13.34
CA VAL A 79 -9.92 6.80 -13.58
C VAL A 79 -9.38 7.02 -14.99
N ALA A 80 -9.96 7.99 -15.68
CA ALA A 80 -9.52 8.45 -17.00
C ALA A 80 -9.81 9.95 -17.16
N GLU A 81 -8.89 10.70 -17.77
CA GLU A 81 -9.02 12.14 -18.03
C GLU A 81 -9.42 13.01 -16.81
N GLY A 82 -9.04 12.59 -15.60
CA GLY A 82 -9.39 13.32 -14.37
C GLY A 82 -10.83 13.07 -13.89
N SER A 83 -11.51 12.05 -14.41
CA SER A 83 -12.80 11.58 -13.92
C SER A 83 -12.68 10.14 -13.39
N ARG A 84 -13.39 9.87 -12.29
CA ARG A 84 -13.56 8.55 -11.67
C ARG A 84 -14.89 7.96 -12.12
N TYR A 85 -14.84 6.69 -12.53
CA TYR A 85 -15.98 5.91 -13.01
C TYR A 85 -16.13 4.66 -12.14
N THR A 86 -17.32 4.47 -11.58
CA THR A 86 -17.67 3.19 -10.93
C THR A 86 -18.40 2.33 -11.93
N LEU A 87 -17.82 1.16 -12.22
CA LEU A 87 -18.38 0.16 -13.12
C LEU A 87 -18.84 -1.05 -12.31
N HIS A 88 -20.03 -1.56 -12.63
CA HIS A 88 -20.51 -2.84 -12.11
C HIS A 88 -20.47 -3.89 -13.20
N SER A 89 -20.11 -5.13 -12.82
CA SER A 89 -19.90 -6.23 -13.75
C SER A 89 -20.39 -7.55 -13.21
N ASP A 90 -20.89 -8.41 -14.10
CA ASP A 90 -21.05 -9.84 -13.80
C ASP A 90 -19.71 -10.53 -13.48
N ARG A 91 -19.79 -11.75 -12.95
CA ARG A 91 -18.63 -12.55 -12.56
C ARG A 91 -17.66 -12.87 -13.72
N GLY A 92 -18.11 -12.79 -14.97
CA GLY A 92 -17.32 -13.09 -16.17
C GLY A 92 -16.75 -11.85 -16.87
N GLY A 93 -17.16 -10.66 -16.46
CA GLY A 93 -16.90 -9.43 -17.20
C GLY A 93 -17.68 -9.34 -18.52
N SER A 94 -18.75 -10.10 -18.70
CA SER A 94 -19.48 -10.14 -19.97
C SER A 94 -20.52 -9.01 -20.05
N ASN A 95 -21.21 -8.74 -18.94
CA ASN A 95 -22.10 -7.60 -18.79
C ASN A 95 -21.46 -6.57 -17.86
N MET A 96 -21.41 -5.30 -18.30
CA MET A 96 -20.85 -4.17 -17.56
C MET A 96 -21.64 -2.89 -17.80
N GLU A 97 -21.70 -2.04 -16.78
CA GLU A 97 -22.34 -0.73 -16.85
C GLU A 97 -21.57 0.31 -16.03
N ILE A 98 -21.56 1.57 -16.48
CA ILE A 98 -21.03 2.72 -15.73
C ILE A 98 -22.17 3.26 -14.86
N CYS A 99 -22.04 3.11 -13.54
CA CYS A 99 -23.10 3.48 -12.60
C CYS A 99 -22.93 4.89 -12.02
N THR A 100 -21.69 5.35 -11.89
CA THR A 100 -21.39 6.73 -11.50
C THR A 100 -20.19 7.26 -12.28
N ALA A 101 -20.22 8.57 -12.51
CA ALA A 101 -19.10 9.35 -13.02
C ALA A 101 -18.98 10.60 -12.16
N GLN A 102 -17.79 10.86 -11.64
CA GLN A 102 -17.49 12.03 -10.82
C GLN A 102 -16.09 12.53 -11.14
N ASP A 103 -15.78 13.77 -10.75
CA ASP A 103 -14.40 14.24 -10.82
C ASP A 103 -13.52 13.29 -10.00
N ALA A 104 -12.42 12.84 -10.59
CA ALA A 104 -11.42 12.13 -9.84
C ALA A 104 -10.84 13.14 -8.85
N GLU A 105 -10.79 12.75 -7.58
CA GLU A 105 -9.95 13.47 -6.64
C GLU A 105 -8.52 13.43 -7.19
N ALA A 106 -7.80 14.55 -7.06
CA ALA A 106 -6.41 14.61 -7.51
C ALA A 106 -5.67 13.40 -6.95
N ASP A 107 -4.94 12.68 -7.81
CA ASP A 107 -4.23 11.46 -7.43
C ASP A 107 -3.41 11.78 -6.17
N THR A 108 -3.87 11.28 -5.02
CA THR A 108 -3.24 11.63 -3.75
C THR A 108 -1.87 11.00 -3.64
N PHE A 109 -1.52 10.09 -4.56
CA PHE A 109 -0.28 9.35 -4.60
C PHE A 109 0.47 9.53 -5.92
N ALA A 110 1.72 9.96 -5.86
CA ALA A 110 2.65 9.90 -6.97
C ALA A 110 3.38 8.54 -7.00
N LYS A 111 3.97 8.20 -8.15
CA LYS A 111 4.84 7.01 -8.31
C LYS A 111 6.30 7.43 -8.47
N TYR A 112 7.18 6.82 -7.68
CA TYR A 112 8.62 6.96 -7.83
C TYR A 112 9.23 5.65 -8.37
N THR A 113 10.17 5.77 -9.31
CA THR A 113 10.96 4.66 -9.85
C THR A 113 12.40 4.87 -9.44
N GLY A 114 12.86 4.08 -8.48
CA GLY A 114 14.21 4.13 -7.95
C GLY A 114 15.11 3.05 -8.53
N ALA A 115 16.27 2.87 -7.90
CA ALA A 115 17.28 1.94 -8.36
C ALA A 115 16.87 0.47 -8.11
N GLY A 116 16.11 -0.11 -9.06
CA GLY A 116 15.62 -1.49 -8.98
C GLY A 116 14.33 -1.67 -8.19
N TYR A 117 13.56 -0.59 -7.98
CA TYR A 117 12.25 -0.66 -7.32
C TYR A 117 11.30 0.43 -7.81
N THR A 118 10.01 0.24 -7.58
CA THR A 118 8.99 1.29 -7.68
C THR A 118 8.19 1.38 -6.39
N VAL A 119 7.69 2.57 -6.07
CA VAL A 119 6.81 2.78 -4.92
C VAL A 119 5.81 3.90 -5.20
N LYS A 120 4.61 3.79 -4.62
CA LYS A 120 3.65 4.91 -4.55
C LYS A 120 3.77 5.61 -3.21
N TYR A 121 3.66 6.93 -3.22
CA TYR A 121 3.81 7.78 -2.05
C TYR A 121 2.90 9.00 -2.18
N PRO A 122 2.45 9.63 -1.07
CA PRO A 122 1.58 10.79 -1.18
C PRO A 122 2.20 11.91 -2.01
N GLN A 123 1.49 12.42 -3.02
CA GLN A 123 2.03 13.41 -3.97
C GLN A 123 2.46 14.71 -3.28
N SER A 124 1.89 15.02 -2.11
CA SER A 124 2.27 16.18 -1.31
C SER A 124 3.68 16.06 -0.69
N TRP A 125 4.29 14.88 -0.71
CA TRP A 125 5.60 14.66 -0.12
C TRP A 125 6.73 15.06 -1.07
N GLN A 126 7.77 15.66 -0.51
CA GLN A 126 8.99 15.97 -1.25
C GLN A 126 9.87 14.72 -1.35
N VAL A 127 10.40 14.43 -2.54
CA VAL A 127 11.36 13.34 -2.76
C VAL A 127 12.76 13.91 -2.97
N ILE A 128 13.75 13.36 -2.27
CA ILE A 128 15.17 13.70 -2.41
C ILE A 128 15.93 12.41 -2.71
N ASP A 129 16.44 12.29 -3.93
CA ASP A 129 17.27 11.16 -4.37
C ASP A 129 18.74 11.57 -4.30
N GLU A 130 19.55 10.85 -3.51
CA GLU A 130 20.99 11.11 -3.37
C GLU A 130 21.81 10.57 -4.56
N GLY A 131 21.15 9.90 -5.51
CA GLY A 131 21.76 9.36 -6.71
C GLY A 131 22.31 7.94 -6.52
N LEU A 132 22.71 7.33 -7.64
CA LEU A 132 23.27 5.97 -7.67
C LEU A 132 24.80 6.05 -7.57
N GLU A 133 25.36 5.45 -6.52
CA GLU A 133 26.80 5.32 -6.37
C GLU A 133 27.38 4.27 -7.34
N SER A 134 28.70 4.35 -7.59
CA SER A 134 29.43 3.34 -8.38
C SER A 134 29.38 1.93 -7.79
N SER A 135 29.15 1.83 -6.48
CA SER A 135 28.94 0.56 -5.78
C SER A 135 27.60 -0.10 -6.14
N GLY A 136 26.65 0.67 -6.68
CA GLY A 136 25.25 0.29 -6.85
C GLY A 136 24.37 0.61 -5.63
N ALA A 137 24.93 1.26 -4.60
CA ALA A 137 24.17 1.80 -3.47
C ALA A 137 23.40 3.05 -3.87
N ASN A 138 22.26 3.26 -3.23
CA ASN A 138 21.40 4.43 -3.46
C ASN A 138 20.59 4.71 -2.20
N ARG A 139 20.27 5.98 -1.96
CA ARG A 139 19.39 6.42 -0.88
C ARG A 139 18.40 7.44 -1.41
N VAL A 140 17.14 7.26 -1.05
CA VAL A 140 16.04 8.16 -1.40
C VAL A 140 15.23 8.48 -0.17
N HIS A 141 14.96 9.76 0.04
CA HIS A 141 14.15 10.27 1.12
C HIS A 141 12.78 10.69 0.61
N PHE A 142 11.73 10.32 1.34
CA PHE A 142 10.38 10.82 1.10
C PHE A 142 9.93 11.59 2.35
N MET A 143 9.69 12.88 2.16
CA MET A 143 9.57 13.87 3.22
C MET A 143 8.15 14.45 3.22
N PRO A 144 7.32 14.11 4.23
CA PRO A 144 6.03 14.76 4.43
C PRO A 144 6.16 16.29 4.57
N PRO A 145 5.10 17.06 4.26
CA PRO A 145 5.09 18.51 4.45
C PRO A 145 5.43 18.93 5.89
N ASP A 146 4.89 18.20 6.87
CA ASP A 146 5.24 18.35 8.28
C ASP A 146 6.31 17.36 8.69
N ARG A 147 7.57 17.81 8.62
CA ARG A 147 8.75 16.99 8.96
C ARG A 147 8.87 16.68 10.46
N THR A 148 8.09 17.31 11.32
CA THR A 148 8.11 17.04 12.76
C THR A 148 7.48 15.68 13.10
N GLN A 149 6.60 15.20 12.21
CA GLN A 149 5.95 13.90 12.32
C GLN A 149 6.91 12.77 11.98
N GLY A 150 7.78 12.96 10.98
CA GLY A 150 8.73 11.95 10.55
C GLY A 150 9.05 12.03 9.06
N TYR A 151 9.73 11.00 8.57
CA TYR A 151 10.08 10.83 7.16
C TYR A 151 10.40 9.37 6.83
N PHE A 152 10.46 9.09 5.54
CA PHE A 152 10.74 7.77 5.00
C PHE A 152 12.07 7.78 4.28
N VAL A 153 12.79 6.66 4.37
CA VAL A 153 14.04 6.45 3.65
C VAL A 153 14.01 5.08 3.00
N VAL A 154 14.34 5.03 1.72
CA VAL A 154 14.67 3.78 1.03
C VAL A 154 16.17 3.79 0.77
N GLU A 155 16.85 2.78 1.30
CA GLU A 155 18.27 2.55 1.07
C GLU A 155 18.45 1.24 0.32
N ARG A 156 19.32 1.24 -0.68
CA ARG A 156 19.77 0.05 -1.39
C ARG A 156 21.26 -0.09 -1.19
N SER A 157 21.73 -1.32 -0.96
CA SER A 157 23.14 -1.66 -0.96
C SER A 157 23.38 -3.02 -1.58
N PRO A 158 24.53 -3.23 -2.27
CA PRO A 158 24.94 -4.56 -2.70
C PRO A 158 24.97 -5.54 -1.53
N SER A 159 24.46 -6.76 -1.72
CA SER A 159 24.39 -7.80 -0.67
C SER A 159 25.73 -8.04 0.03
N ARG A 160 26.85 -7.90 -0.70
CA ARG A 160 28.22 -8.04 -0.16
C ARG A 160 28.66 -6.91 0.78
N LEU A 161 28.01 -5.75 0.73
CA LEU A 161 28.31 -4.55 1.54
C LEU A 161 27.19 -4.21 2.54
N ALA A 162 26.13 -5.02 2.59
CA ALA A 162 24.91 -4.71 3.34
C ALA A 162 25.02 -4.91 4.86
N THR A 163 26.18 -5.36 5.38
CA THR A 163 26.39 -5.59 6.81
C THR A 163 26.00 -4.39 7.67
N LYS A 164 26.30 -3.16 7.21
CA LYS A 164 25.95 -1.90 7.89
C LYS A 164 24.43 -1.62 7.92
N LEU A 165 23.67 -2.05 6.92
CA LEU A 165 22.21 -1.87 6.86
C LEU A 165 21.46 -2.87 7.73
N THR A 166 22.10 -4.02 8.03
CA THR A 166 21.50 -5.12 8.80
C THR A 166 21.95 -5.16 10.26
N SER A 167 22.96 -4.37 10.66
CA SER A 167 23.51 -4.38 12.01
C SER A 167 22.68 -3.50 12.96
N THR A 168 21.59 -4.04 13.49
CA THR A 168 20.65 -3.30 14.36
C THR A 168 20.55 -3.87 15.79
N LYS A 169 21.29 -4.92 16.12
CA LYS A 169 21.15 -5.65 17.40
C LYS A 169 21.51 -4.84 18.67
N ASN A 170 22.13 -3.66 18.53
CA ASN A 170 22.51 -2.81 19.66
C ASN A 170 21.56 -1.62 19.87
N PHE A 171 20.48 -1.52 19.09
CA PHE A 171 19.52 -0.43 19.27
C PHE A 171 18.59 -0.67 20.46
N LYS A 172 18.20 0.42 21.11
CA LYS A 172 17.23 0.41 22.22
C LYS A 172 15.89 -0.13 21.71
N ASN A 173 15.27 -1.01 22.48
CA ASN A 173 13.97 -1.63 22.19
C ASN A 173 13.90 -2.37 20.84
N PHE A 174 15.03 -2.92 20.37
CA PHE A 174 15.08 -3.66 19.12
C PHE A 174 14.15 -4.88 19.13
N LYS A 175 13.32 -4.97 18.10
CA LYS A 175 12.46 -6.12 17.77
C LYS A 175 12.68 -6.48 16.31
N GLU A 176 12.65 -7.77 16.01
CA GLU A 176 12.74 -8.30 14.64
C GLU A 176 11.76 -9.45 14.47
N GLU A 177 11.09 -9.47 13.33
CA GLU A 177 10.21 -10.56 12.92
C GLU A 177 10.39 -10.86 11.42
N GLU A 178 10.15 -12.12 11.04
CA GLU A 178 10.17 -12.54 9.64
C GLU A 178 8.97 -11.95 8.89
N PHE A 179 9.19 -11.56 7.62
CA PHE A 179 8.17 -10.99 6.76
C PHE A 179 8.11 -11.74 5.42
N ASP A 180 6.91 -12.09 4.97
CA ASP A 180 6.72 -12.72 3.65
C ASP A 180 6.97 -11.73 2.52
N ALA A 181 8.20 -11.72 2.03
CA ALA A 181 8.65 -10.81 0.98
C ALA A 181 8.38 -11.31 -0.44
N LYS A 182 7.84 -12.52 -0.62
CA LYS A 182 7.57 -13.11 -1.95
C LYS A 182 6.66 -12.22 -2.79
N PRO A 183 5.56 -11.63 -2.26
CA PRO A 183 4.70 -10.73 -3.04
C PRO A 183 5.43 -9.48 -3.55
N LEU A 184 6.53 -9.09 -2.90
CA LEU A 184 7.33 -7.92 -3.26
C LEU A 184 8.50 -8.26 -4.21
N GLY A 185 8.64 -9.53 -4.59
CA GLY A 185 9.70 -10.02 -5.48
C GLY A 185 11.06 -10.22 -4.79
N ALA A 186 11.10 -10.24 -3.45
CA ALA A 186 12.33 -10.49 -2.69
C ALA A 186 12.46 -11.97 -2.28
N VAL A 187 13.70 -12.42 -2.07
CA VAL A 187 14.00 -13.80 -1.61
C VAL A 187 13.77 -13.98 -0.11
N SER A 188 13.88 -12.89 0.66
CA SER A 188 13.61 -12.86 2.09
C SER A 188 13.26 -11.44 2.52
N GLY A 189 12.52 -11.30 3.62
CA GLY A 189 12.33 -10.01 4.25
C GLY A 189 12.11 -10.10 5.74
N LYS A 190 12.35 -8.98 6.42
CA LYS A 190 12.20 -8.85 7.88
C LYS A 190 11.60 -7.50 8.20
N LYS A 191 10.74 -7.46 9.22
CA LYS A 191 10.34 -6.21 9.87
C LYS A 191 11.20 -6.00 11.11
N GLN A 192 11.68 -4.78 11.30
CA GLN A 192 12.43 -4.38 12.48
C GLN A 192 11.81 -3.12 13.09
N GLU A 193 11.81 -3.05 14.42
CA GLU A 193 11.41 -1.86 15.17
C GLU A 193 12.45 -1.55 16.22
N TYR A 194 12.83 -0.28 16.37
CA TYR A 194 13.78 0.14 17.40
C TYR A 194 13.72 1.66 17.63
N ILE A 195 14.48 2.12 18.64
CA ILE A 195 14.67 3.55 18.92
C ILE A 195 16.07 3.99 18.52
N GLU A 196 16.14 5.11 17.82
CA GLU A 196 17.38 5.75 17.37
C GLU A 196 17.48 7.20 17.87
N LEU A 197 18.67 7.64 18.26
CA LEU A 197 18.93 9.03 18.63
C LEU A 197 19.23 9.83 17.36
N VAL A 198 18.33 10.75 17.02
CA VAL A 198 18.47 11.65 15.89
C VAL A 198 18.93 13.01 16.38
N VAL A 199 19.94 13.58 15.72
CA VAL A 199 20.40 14.95 15.97
C VAL A 199 19.55 15.89 15.11
N GLU A 200 18.75 16.73 15.75
CA GLU A 200 17.95 17.74 15.05
C GLU A 200 18.82 18.92 14.59
N LYS A 201 18.28 19.75 13.70
CA LYS A 201 18.99 20.96 13.21
C LYS A 201 19.39 21.93 14.33
N SER A 202 18.68 21.91 15.46
CA SER A 202 19.00 22.67 16.68
C SER A 202 20.26 22.17 17.40
N GLY A 203 20.80 21.00 17.01
CA GLY A 203 21.86 20.30 17.73
C GLY A 203 21.36 19.45 18.90
N GLN A 204 20.06 19.51 19.20
CA GLN A 204 19.45 18.67 20.24
C GLN A 204 19.34 17.22 19.74
N GLN A 205 19.63 16.27 20.62
CA GLN A 205 19.37 14.85 20.38
C GLN A 205 17.95 14.51 20.84
N LYS A 206 17.19 13.84 19.97
CA LYS A 206 15.85 13.35 20.27
C LYS A 206 15.75 11.87 19.92
N GLU A 207 15.09 11.10 20.77
CA GLU A 207 14.76 9.71 20.47
C GLU A 207 13.64 9.67 19.43
N TRP A 208 13.87 8.93 18.35
CA TRP A 208 12.90 8.67 17.30
C TRP A 208 12.60 7.18 17.26
N GLN A 209 11.34 6.84 16.99
CA GLN A 209 10.92 5.48 16.69
C GLN A 209 11.25 5.19 15.23
N VAL A 210 11.78 4.00 14.98
CA VAL A 210 12.17 3.56 13.64
C VAL A 210 11.50 2.23 13.35
N LYS A 211 10.73 2.19 12.26
CA LYS A 211 10.16 0.97 11.68
C LYS A 211 10.84 0.70 10.36
N VAL A 212 11.26 -0.54 10.12
CA VAL A 212 12.05 -0.91 8.95
C VAL A 212 11.50 -2.18 8.33
N LEU A 213 11.31 -2.15 7.01
CA LEU A 213 11.18 -3.34 6.19
C LEU A 213 12.50 -3.58 5.45
N LEU A 214 13.19 -4.67 5.80
CA LEU A 214 14.35 -5.15 5.09
C LEU A 214 13.90 -6.17 4.04
N LEU A 215 14.31 -5.96 2.79
CA LEU A 215 14.05 -6.87 1.67
C LEU A 215 15.38 -7.24 1.04
N LYS A 216 15.57 -8.51 0.71
CA LYS A 216 16.78 -8.98 0.05
C LYS A 216 16.43 -9.66 -1.26
N ASN A 217 17.21 -9.39 -2.31
CA ASN A 217 17.30 -10.24 -3.49
C ASN A 217 18.73 -10.78 -3.64
N GLU A 218 19.03 -11.45 -4.75
CA GLU A 218 20.35 -12.07 -4.95
C GLU A 218 21.49 -11.04 -4.86
N ASN A 219 21.28 -9.84 -5.40
CA ASN A 219 22.33 -8.86 -5.63
C ASN A 219 22.34 -7.72 -4.60
N PHE A 220 21.18 -7.40 -4.01
CA PHE A 220 20.97 -6.21 -3.20
C PHE A 220 20.11 -6.48 -1.96
N VAL A 221 20.36 -5.66 -0.93
CA VAL A 221 19.49 -5.47 0.22
C VAL A 221 18.87 -4.09 0.12
N TYR A 222 17.56 -4.02 0.34
CA TYR A 222 16.76 -2.82 0.41
C TYR A 222 16.30 -2.64 1.85
N ARG A 223 16.45 -1.43 2.39
CA ARG A 223 15.98 -1.02 3.71
C ARG A 223 14.97 0.10 3.51
N VAL A 224 13.69 -0.19 3.74
CA VAL A 224 12.61 0.78 3.71
C VAL A 224 12.29 1.17 5.14
N GLY A 225 12.72 2.35 5.57
CA GLY A 225 12.58 2.83 6.94
C GLY A 225 11.60 3.99 7.08
N LEU A 226 10.74 3.94 8.08
CA LEU A 226 10.02 5.10 8.64
C LEU A 226 10.77 5.54 9.89
N PHE A 227 11.11 6.82 9.95
CA PHE A 227 11.68 7.51 11.11
C PHE A 227 10.65 8.52 11.59
N TYR A 228 10.19 8.42 12.84
CA TYR A 228 9.13 9.29 13.34
C TYR A 228 9.28 9.59 14.84
N SER A 229 8.73 10.72 15.26
CA SER A 229 8.66 11.10 16.67
C SER A 229 7.43 10.46 17.34
N GLU A 230 7.29 10.53 18.67
CA GLU A 230 6.13 9.96 19.39
C GLU A 230 4.77 10.51 18.90
N ASP A 231 4.75 11.74 18.39
CA ASP A 231 3.56 12.40 17.83
C ASP A 231 3.24 11.93 16.38
N GLY A 232 4.14 11.15 15.76
CA GLY A 232 4.09 10.71 14.36
C GLY A 232 3.18 9.51 14.05
N LYS A 233 2.23 9.16 14.93
CA LYS A 233 1.30 8.03 14.73
C LYS A 233 0.58 8.01 13.35
N PRO A 234 0.21 9.15 12.73
CA PRO A 234 -0.39 9.14 11.39
C PRO A 234 0.51 8.47 10.32
N LEU A 235 1.84 8.60 10.42
CA LEU A 235 2.76 8.06 9.43
C LEU A 235 2.92 6.54 9.49
N GLU A 236 2.48 5.88 10.57
CA GLU A 236 2.51 4.43 10.64
C GLU A 236 1.55 3.79 9.62
N GLN A 237 0.36 4.38 9.42
CA GLN A 237 -0.60 3.93 8.42
C GLN A 237 -0.05 4.14 7.01
N ASP A 238 0.56 5.31 6.79
CA ASP A 238 1.25 5.61 5.54
C ASP A 238 2.39 4.61 5.28
N PHE A 239 3.07 4.11 6.32
CA PHE A 239 4.12 3.12 6.18
C PHE A 239 3.64 1.73 5.79
N GLU A 240 2.53 1.27 6.35
CA GLU A 240 1.91 0.03 5.89
C GLU A 240 1.39 0.16 4.45
N GLN A 241 0.93 1.34 4.01
CA GLN A 241 0.60 1.56 2.60
C GLN A 241 1.86 1.63 1.72
N PHE A 242 2.87 2.39 2.12
CA PHE A 242 4.12 2.57 1.38
C PHE A 242 4.82 1.23 1.12
N THR A 243 4.90 0.38 2.16
CA THR A 243 5.47 -0.96 2.05
C THR A 243 4.61 -1.90 1.20
N ARG A 244 3.27 -1.80 1.26
CA ARG A 244 2.36 -2.54 0.37
C ARG A 244 2.45 -2.13 -1.08
N GLU A 245 2.83 -0.90 -1.40
CA GLU A 245 3.01 -0.41 -2.77
C GLU A 245 4.45 -0.57 -3.29
N PHE A 246 5.39 -0.93 -2.42
CA PHE A 246 6.78 -1.15 -2.80
C PHE A 246 6.94 -2.43 -3.65
N ARG A 247 7.58 -2.32 -4.81
CA ARG A 247 7.81 -3.45 -5.72
C ARG A 247 9.26 -3.45 -6.18
N LEU A 248 9.93 -4.58 -6.11
CA LEU A 248 11.22 -4.75 -6.77
C LEU A 248 11.00 -4.91 -8.28
N ILE A 249 11.84 -4.21 -9.05
CA ILE A 249 11.90 -4.38 -10.50
C ILE A 249 12.78 -5.60 -10.77
N LYS A 250 12.23 -6.57 -11.51
CA LYS A 250 12.94 -7.78 -11.93
C LYS A 250 13.82 -7.53 -13.15
#